data_AF-A0A9E1AG89-F1
#
_entry.id   AF-A0A9E1AG89-F1
#
_cell.length_a   1.000
_cell.length_b   1.000
_cell.length_c   1.000
_cell.angle_alpha   90.00
_cell.angle_beta   90.00
_cell.angle_gamma   90.00
#
_symmetry.space_group_name_H-M   'P 1'
#
loop_
_entity.id
_entity.type
_entity.pdbx_description
1 polymer ?
#
loop_
_entity_poly.entity_id
_entity_poly.type
_entity_poly.pdbx_seq_one_letter_code
_entity_poly.pdbx_strand_id
1 'polypeptide(L)'
;MGNLQRHKLQPHVQLRTVDDYAVMSVVESGLGLSILPGLILRRIPYKIAIRPLGVPASRTLGLALRKDAPTPLAVRCFLDYLPSRN
;
A
#
# COMPACT_ATOMS: atom_id res chain seq x y z
N MET A 1 -3.08 5.62 -10.19
CA MET A 1 -2.81 6.98 -10.71
C MET A 1 -3.99 7.96 -10.61
N GLY A 2 -5.17 7.56 -10.11
CA GLY A 2 -6.38 8.41 -10.22
C GLY A 2 -6.46 9.65 -9.33
N ASN A 3 -5.68 9.75 -8.25
CA ASN A 3 -5.79 10.88 -7.32
C ASN A 3 -5.07 12.15 -7.84
N LEU A 4 -3.85 12.03 -8.38
CA LEU A 4 -3.09 13.18 -8.89
C LEU A 4 -3.75 13.83 -10.11
N GLN A 5 -4.31 13.03 -11.03
CA GLN A 5 -5.02 13.53 -12.20
C GLN A 5 -6.27 14.33 -11.83
N ARG A 6 -7.03 13.89 -10.81
CA ARG A 6 -8.21 14.63 -10.31
C ARG A 6 -7.84 16.01 -9.77
N HIS A 7 -6.67 16.14 -9.17
CA HIS A 7 -6.15 17.42 -8.67
C HIS A 7 -5.32 18.19 -9.71
N LYS A 8 -5.28 17.73 -10.98
CA LYS A 8 -4.48 18.33 -12.07
C LYS A 8 -2.99 18.46 -11.70
N LEU A 9 -2.50 17.62 -10.79
CA LEU A 9 -1.11 17.58 -10.40
C LEU A 9 -0.33 16.76 -11.44
N GLN A 10 0.65 17.40 -12.07
CA GLN A 10 1.64 16.72 -12.89
C GLN A 10 2.95 16.63 -12.10
N PRO A 11 3.15 15.56 -11.31
CA PRO A 11 4.42 15.39 -10.62
C PRO A 11 5.55 15.23 -11.63
N HIS A 12 6.68 15.85 -11.35
CA HIS A 12 7.91 15.59 -12.08
C HIS A 12 8.48 14.24 -11.63
N VAL A 13 8.05 13.16 -12.29
CA VAL A 13 8.41 11.79 -11.91
C VAL A 13 9.77 11.42 -12.49
N GLN A 14 10.81 11.47 -11.65
CA GLN A 14 12.17 11.07 -12.04
C GLN A 14 12.41 9.56 -11.92
N LEU A 15 11.66 8.87 -11.05
CA LEU A 15 11.78 7.43 -10.83
C LEU A 15 10.41 6.79 -10.63
N ARG A 16 10.20 5.65 -11.29
CA ARG A 16 9.06 4.75 -11.05
C ARG A 16 9.59 3.40 -10.62
N THR A 17 9.38 3.03 -9.38
CA THR A 17 9.63 1.68 -8.87
C THR A 17 8.37 1.14 -8.22
N VAL A 18 8.19 -0.18 -8.29
CA VAL A 18 7.06 -0.91 -7.67
C VAL A 18 7.49 -1.50 -6.32
N ASP A 19 8.79 -1.47 -6.01
CA ASP A 19 9.32 -1.96 -4.74
C ASP A 19 9.28 -0.87 -3.67
N ASP A 20 8.41 -1.06 -2.68
CA ASP A 20 8.22 -0.14 -1.56
C ASP A 20 9.52 0.07 -0.76
N TYR A 21 10.41 -0.93 -0.68
CA TYR A 21 11.69 -0.80 0.04
C TYR A 21 12.68 0.08 -0.71
N ALA A 22 12.80 -0.07 -2.03
CA ALA A 22 13.59 0.82 -2.86
C ALA A 22 13.09 2.28 -2.76
N VAL A 23 11.77 2.49 -2.74
CA VAL A 23 11.19 3.84 -2.53
C VAL A 23 11.62 4.41 -1.18
N MET A 24 11.51 3.63 -0.10
CA MET A 24 11.86 4.11 1.24
C MET A 24 13.35 4.44 1.37
N SER A 25 14.24 3.68 0.75
CA SER A 25 15.68 3.97 0.69
C SER A 25 16.00 5.29 -0.03
N VAL A 26 15.31 5.58 -1.15
CA VAL A 26 15.45 6.85 -1.87
C VAL A 26 14.98 8.03 -1.01
N VAL A 27 13.87 7.86 -0.28
CA VAL A 27 13.36 8.89 0.64
C VAL A 27 14.31 9.10 1.82
N GLU A 28 14.84 8.03 2.42
CA GLU A 28 15.81 8.13 3.52
C GLU A 28 17.09 8.84 3.10
N SER A 29 17.53 8.64 1.86
CA SER A 29 18.69 9.33 1.28
C SER A 29 18.43 10.82 0.97
N GLY A 30 17.23 11.33 1.22
CA GLY A 30 16.86 12.73 0.96
C GLY A 30 16.60 13.06 -0.51
N LEU A 31 16.45 12.04 -1.37
CA LEU A 31 16.34 12.20 -2.83
C LEU A 31 14.89 12.24 -3.33
N GLY A 32 13.90 12.23 -2.43
CA GLY A 32 12.51 12.35 -2.84
C GLY A 32 11.49 12.21 -1.72
N LEU A 33 10.23 12.21 -2.13
CA LEU A 33 9.06 11.97 -1.28
C LEU A 33 8.17 10.91 -1.93
N SER A 34 7.39 10.19 -1.12
CA SER A 34 6.47 9.17 -1.63
C SER A 34 5.15 9.14 -0.86
N ILE A 35 4.12 8.63 -1.54
CA ILE A 35 2.81 8.32 -0.96
C ILE A 35 2.68 6.80 -0.94
N LEU A 36 2.65 6.22 0.26
CA LEU A 36 2.61 4.78 0.48
C LEU A 36 1.38 4.35 1.29
N PRO A 37 0.84 3.13 1.09
CA PRO A 37 -0.22 2.60 1.94
C PRO A 37 0.22 2.52 3.40
N GLY A 38 -0.64 2.93 4.34
CA GLY A 38 -0.30 2.93 5.76
C GLY A 38 0.13 1.57 6.33
N LEU A 39 -0.27 0.45 5.72
CA LEU A 39 0.12 -0.89 6.15
C LEU A 39 1.63 -1.14 6.03
N ILE A 40 2.29 -0.70 4.94
CA ILE A 40 3.74 -0.91 4.77
C ILE A 40 4.54 -0.01 5.72
N LEU A 41 3.97 1.14 6.11
CA LEU A 41 4.62 2.11 7.00
C LEU A 41 4.67 1.68 8.48
N ARG A 42 3.95 0.63 8.89
CA ARG A 42 3.89 0.18 10.29
C ARG A 42 5.14 -0.54 10.79
N ARG A 43 5.96 -1.08 9.89
CA ARG A 43 7.16 -1.87 10.22
C ARG A 43 8.27 -1.54 9.24
N ILE A 44 8.92 -0.40 9.43
CA ILE A 44 9.99 0.07 8.55
C ILE A 44 11.30 0.20 9.33
N PRO A 45 12.43 -0.28 8.77
CA PRO A 45 13.75 -0.09 9.36
C PRO A 45 14.39 1.27 9.00
N TYR A 46 13.69 2.10 8.22
CA TYR A 46 14.22 3.37 7.67
C TYR A 46 13.85 4.59 8.54
N LYS A 47 14.75 5.56 8.60
CA LYS A 47 14.58 6.84 9.31
C LYS A 47 13.89 7.87 8.41
N ILE A 48 12.59 7.69 8.17
CA ILE A 48 11.79 8.61 7.34
C ILE A 48 10.69 9.29 8.15
N ALA A 49 10.39 10.54 7.80
CA ALA A 49 9.25 11.25 8.38
C ALA A 49 7.95 10.83 7.67
N ILE A 50 7.02 10.23 8.42
CA ILE A 50 5.68 9.90 7.93
C ILE A 50 4.73 11.04 8.30
N ARG A 51 3.91 11.48 7.34
CA ARG A 51 2.87 12.50 7.55
C ARG A 51 1.55 12.06 6.93
N PRO A 52 0.41 12.34 7.58
CA PRO A 52 -0.89 12.09 6.98
C PRO A 52 -1.10 12.98 5.77
N LEU A 53 -1.89 12.50 4.81
CA LEU A 53 -2.35 13.33 3.69
C LEU A 53 -3.35 14.36 4.21
N GLY A 54 -3.28 15.59 3.68
CA GLY A 54 -4.24 16.65 4.04
C GLY A 54 -5.69 16.28 3.68
N VAL A 55 -5.87 15.50 2.61
CA VAL A 55 -7.14 14.84 2.29
C VAL A 55 -6.95 13.33 2.50
N PRO A 56 -7.72 12.69 3.41
CA PRO A 56 -7.63 11.25 3.61
C PRO A 56 -7.86 10.48 2.31
N ALA A 57 -6.97 9.53 2.02
CA ALA A 57 -7.11 8.61 0.91
C ALA A 57 -7.00 7.18 1.41
N SER A 58 -8.00 6.35 1.08
CA SER A 58 -8.04 4.94 1.46
C SER A 58 -8.38 4.06 0.25
N ARG A 59 -8.11 2.77 0.40
CA ARG A 59 -8.51 1.73 -0.56
C ARG A 59 -9.09 0.55 0.20
N THR A 60 -10.13 -0.05 -0.34
CA THR A 60 -10.66 -1.32 0.15
C THR A 60 -9.73 -2.45 -0.28
N LEU A 61 -9.31 -3.28 0.67
CA LEU A 61 -8.67 -4.56 0.40
C LEU A 61 -9.76 -5.63 0.38
N GLY A 62 -9.75 -6.48 -0.65
CA GLY A 62 -10.74 -7.52 -0.84
C GLY A 62 -10.07 -8.87 -1.10
N LEU A 63 -10.80 -9.94 -0.80
CA LEU A 63 -10.46 -11.31 -1.14
C LEU A 63 -11.37 -11.76 -2.27
N ALA A 64 -10.79 -12.39 -3.28
CA ALA A 64 -11.52 -12.90 -4.43
C ALA A 64 -11.43 -14.43 -4.48
N LEU A 65 -12.59 -15.07 -4.62
CA LEU A 65 -12.74 -16.52 -4.77
C LEU A 65 -13.54 -16.77 -6.05
N ARG A 66 -13.24 -17.86 -6.75
CA ARG A 66 -14.05 -18.28 -7.90
C ARG A 66 -15.38 -18.84 -7.39
N LYS A 67 -16.50 -18.27 -7.84
CA LYS A 67 -17.86 -18.59 -7.39
C LYS A 67 -18.17 -20.09 -7.36
N ASP A 68 -17.77 -20.79 -8.44
CA ASP A 68 -18.10 -22.20 -8.64
C ASP A 68 -16.89 -23.13 -8.42
N ALA A 69 -15.85 -22.66 -7.72
CA ALA A 69 -14.76 -23.52 -7.29
C ALA A 69 -15.10 -24.19 -5.95
N PRO A 70 -14.83 -25.51 -5.80
CA PRO A 70 -14.72 -26.07 -4.46
C PRO A 70 -13.63 -25.30 -3.71
N THR A 71 -13.98 -24.77 -2.53
CA THR A 71 -13.03 -24.04 -1.69
C THR A 71 -12.16 -25.05 -0.94
N PRO A 72 -10.83 -25.09 -1.17
CA PRO A 72 -9.95 -26.00 -0.45
C PRO A 72 -10.04 -25.78 1.06
N LEU A 73 -9.86 -26.83 1.86
CA LEU A 73 -9.88 -26.74 3.32
C LEU A 73 -8.94 -25.65 3.85
N ALA A 74 -7.73 -25.56 3.28
CA ALA A 74 -6.75 -24.54 3.64
C ALA A 74 -7.28 -23.10 3.44
N VAL A 75 -8.05 -22.86 2.37
CA VAL A 75 -8.65 -21.54 2.11
C VAL A 75 -9.74 -21.24 3.13
N ARG A 76 -10.59 -22.23 3.47
CA ARG A 76 -11.61 -22.05 4.51
C ARG A 76 -11.00 -21.73 5.87
N CYS A 77 -10.01 -22.51 6.30
CA CYS A 77 -9.30 -22.26 7.55
C CYS A 77 -8.62 -20.88 7.56
N PHE A 78 -8.05 -20.44 6.44
CA PHE A 78 -7.50 -19.10 6.32
C PHE A 78 -8.58 -18.02 6.47
N LEU A 79 -9.73 -18.17 5.81
CA LEU A 79 -10.85 -17.24 5.92
C LEU A 79 -11.40 -17.16 7.35
N ASP A 80 -11.53 -18.31 8.03
CA ASP A 80 -11.98 -18.39 9.42
C ASP A 80 -10.99 -17.72 10.39
N TYR A 81 -9.69 -17.72 10.06
CA TYR A 81 -8.65 -17.08 10.86
C TYR A 81 -8.61 -15.55 10.71
N LEU A 82 -9.07 -15.00 9.57
CA LEU A 82 -8.93 -13.56 9.29
C LEU A 82 -9.62 -12.62 10.28
N PRO A 83 -10.86 -12.88 10.77
CA PRO A 83 -11.49 -12.04 11.78
C PRO A 83 -10.70 -11.95 13.09
N SER A 84 -9.97 -13.02 13.43
CA SER A 84 -9.17 -13.14 14.66
C SER A 84 -7.84 -12.39 14.60
N ARG A 85 -7.54 -11.68 13.49
CA ARG A 85 -6.25 -11.03 13.23
C ARG A 85 -6.27 -9.50 13.38
N ASN A 86 -7.36 -8.94 13.91
CA ASN A 86 -7.50 -7.51 14.22
C ASN A 86 -6.98 -7.17 15.62
#